data_AF-A0A8D8XGW2-F1
#
_entry.id   AF-A0A8D8XGW2-F1
#
_cell.length_a   1.000
_cell.length_b   1.000
_cell.length_c   1.000
_cell.angle_alpha   90.00
_cell.angle_beta   90.00
_cell.angle_gamma   90.00
#
_symmetry.space_group_name_H-M   'P 1'
#
loop_
_entity.id
_entity.type
_entity.pdbx_description
1 polymer ?
#
loop_
_entity_poly.entity_id
_entity_poly.type
_entity_poly.pdbx_seq_one_letter_code
_entity_poly.pdbx_strand_id
1 'polypeptide(L)'
;MQYYALKILDKLKWYWKPQLGFSWRVDETYIKVKGKGVYLYRAIDKFGNTIDFHLSSTRNTSAAGRFLGKALKSIPHYCHPLSINTDKNPAYIGAIKQLKKKASAIRI
;
A
#
# COMPACT_ATOMS: atom_id res chain seq x y z
N MET A 1 5.28 26.50 -29.39
CA MET A 1 4.84 25.09 -29.21
C MET A 1 4.37 24.88 -27.79
N GLN A 2 3.05 24.69 -27.61
CA GLN A 2 2.35 24.03 -26.49
C GLN A 2 2.56 24.50 -25.02
N TYR A 3 2.12 25.72 -24.69
CA TYR A 3 1.92 26.15 -23.28
C TYR A 3 0.77 25.40 -22.57
N TYR A 4 -0.26 24.99 -23.34
CA TYR A 4 -1.43 24.30 -22.81
C TYR A 4 -1.16 22.84 -22.38
N ALA A 5 -0.22 22.15 -23.02
CA ALA A 5 0.06 20.75 -22.72
C ALA A 5 0.55 20.56 -21.28
N LEU A 6 1.38 21.47 -20.77
CA LEU A 6 1.88 21.42 -19.38
C LEU A 6 0.78 21.59 -18.34
N LYS A 7 -0.19 22.50 -18.57
CA LYS A 7 -1.35 22.69 -17.67
C LYS A 7 -2.28 21.48 -17.67
N ILE A 8 -2.45 20.83 -18.83
CA ILE A 8 -3.23 19.61 -18.95
C ILE A 8 -2.52 18.47 -18.22
N LEU A 9 -1.20 18.34 -18.36
CA LEU A 9 -0.41 17.33 -17.65
C LEU A 9 -0.47 17.49 -16.12
N ASP A 10 -0.42 18.72 -15.59
CA ASP A 10 -0.51 18.95 -14.15
C ASP A 10 -1.87 18.52 -13.57
N LYS A 11 -2.96 18.81 -14.29
CA LYS A 11 -4.31 18.33 -13.94
C LYS A 11 -4.44 16.81 -14.09
N LEU A 12 -3.85 16.25 -15.15
CA LEU A 12 -3.87 14.82 -15.40
C LEU A 12 -3.00 14.03 -14.43
N LYS A 13 -1.95 14.61 -13.83
CA LYS A 13 -1.05 13.94 -12.88
C LYS A 13 -1.76 13.32 -11.66
N TRP A 14 -2.91 13.86 -11.26
CA TRP A 14 -3.72 13.28 -10.20
C TRP A 14 -4.53 12.05 -10.66
N TYR A 15 -4.98 12.04 -11.91
CA TYR A 15 -5.77 10.96 -12.51
C TYR A 15 -4.90 9.86 -13.13
N TRP A 16 -3.82 10.26 -13.80
CA TRP A 16 -2.72 9.44 -14.25
C TRP A 16 -1.68 9.40 -13.13
N LYS A 17 -1.75 8.36 -12.29
CA LYS A 17 -0.62 7.91 -11.48
C LYS A 17 0.22 6.98 -12.36
N PRO A 18 1.10 7.49 -13.25
CA PRO A 18 1.65 6.70 -14.36
C PRO A 18 2.70 5.70 -13.86
N GLN A 19 3.03 5.76 -12.57
CA GLN A 19 4.20 5.18 -11.96
C GLN A 19 3.89 4.90 -10.49
N LEU A 20 2.74 4.29 -10.18
CA LEU A 20 2.78 3.33 -9.07
C LEU A 20 3.51 2.13 -9.66
N GLY A 21 4.82 2.07 -9.43
CA GLY A 21 5.62 0.93 -9.78
C GLY A 21 4.94 -0.36 -9.34
N PHE A 22 5.06 -1.39 -10.17
CA PHE A 22 4.54 -2.72 -9.85
C PHE A 22 5.25 -3.38 -8.65
N SER A 23 6.10 -2.65 -7.93
CA SER A 23 6.85 -3.13 -6.78
C SER A 23 6.60 -2.22 -5.59
N TRP A 24 5.92 -2.76 -4.58
CA TRP A 24 5.66 -2.05 -3.33
C TRP A 24 6.69 -2.44 -2.29
N ARG A 25 7.09 -1.47 -1.48
CA ARG A 25 7.80 -1.73 -0.23
C ARG A 25 6.86 -1.41 0.92
N VAL A 26 6.74 -2.36 1.84
CA VAL A 26 5.92 -2.20 3.03
C VAL A 26 6.84 -2.25 4.24
N ASP A 27 6.82 -1.19 5.02
CA ASP A 27 7.56 -1.06 6.27
C ASP A 27 6.63 -0.94 7.48
N GLU A 28 7.09 -1.46 8.61
CA GLU A 28 6.45 -1.32 9.91
C GLU A 28 7.38 -0.57 10.85
N THR A 29 6.92 0.58 11.36
CA THR A 29 7.70 1.41 12.29
C THR A 29 6.90 1.64 13.57
N TYR A 30 7.56 1.53 14.72
CA TYR A 30 6.96 1.87 16.01
C TYR A 30 7.04 3.38 16.24
N ILE A 31 5.90 4.03 16.47
CA ILE A 31 5.81 5.47 16.72
C ILE A 31 4.99 5.74 17.98
N LYS A 32 5.26 6.88 18.65
CA LYS A 32 4.49 7.32 19.82
C LYS A 32 3.50 8.41 19.40
N VAL A 33 2.21 8.13 19.50
CA VAL A 33 1.13 9.07 19.17
C VAL A 33 0.35 9.40 20.44
N LYS A 34 0.29 10.69 20.82
CA LYS A 34 -0.41 11.16 22.04
C LYS A 34 -0.08 10.35 23.30
N GLY A 35 1.20 10.03 23.49
CA GLY A 35 1.66 9.27 24.66
C GLY A 35 1.54 7.74 24.54
N LYS A 36 0.81 7.22 23.55
CA LYS A 36 0.61 5.78 23.33
C LYS A 36 1.51 5.26 22.21
N GLY A 37 2.13 4.10 22.43
CA GLY A 37 2.91 3.39 21.42
C GLY A 37 2.00 2.72 20.40
N VAL A 38 2.21 2.98 19.11
CA VAL A 38 1.46 2.38 18.01
C VAL A 38 2.40 1.94 16.90
N TYR A 39 2.00 0.90 16.18
CA TYR A 39 2.68 0.41 14.99
C TYR A 39 2.11 1.12 13.75
N LEU A 40 2.99 1.80 13.02
CA LEU A 40 2.70 2.41 11.74
C LEU A 40 3.09 1.45 10.62
N TYR A 41 2.10 1.04 9.85
CA TYR A 41 2.26 0.35 8.58
C TYR A 41 2.27 1.38 7.46
N ARG A 42 3.29 1.33 6.61
CA ARG A 42 3.41 2.23 5.46
C ARG A 42 3.69 1.44 4.20
N ALA A 43 2.97 1.75 3.13
CA ALA A 43 3.23 1.23 1.79
C ALA A 43 3.78 2.37 0.96
N ILE A 44 4.98 2.17 0.43
CA ILE A 44 5.64 3.08 -0.50
C ILE A 44 5.87 2.36 -1.81
N ASP A 45 5.81 3.13 -2.88
CA ASP A 45 6.14 2.66 -4.20
C ASP A 45 7.66 2.73 -4.46
N LYS A 46 8.13 2.08 -5.53
CA LYS A 46 9.51 2.13 -6.02
C LYS A 46 10.06 3.55 -6.16
N PHE A 47 9.21 4.50 -6.56
CA PHE A 47 9.58 5.92 -6.71
C PHE A 47 9.54 6.73 -5.39
N GLY A 48 9.28 6.07 -4.25
CA GLY A 48 9.20 6.73 -2.93
C GLY A 48 7.86 7.41 -2.66
N ASN A 49 6.88 7.27 -3.56
CA ASN A 49 5.53 7.79 -3.34
C ASN A 49 4.81 6.96 -2.28
N THR A 50 4.20 7.62 -1.30
CA THR A 50 3.37 6.93 -0.30
C THR A 50 2.04 6.51 -0.94
N ILE A 51 1.72 5.23 -0.83
CA ILE A 51 0.49 4.63 -1.36
C ILE A 51 -0.60 4.73 -0.31
N ASP A 52 -0.34 4.15 0.88
CA ASP A 52 -1.27 4.17 2.00
C ASP A 52 -0.52 3.98 3.32
N PHE A 53 -1.19 4.36 4.41
CA PHE A 53 -0.73 4.16 5.79
C PHE A 53 -1.84 3.60 6.67
N HIS A 54 -1.44 2.86 7.70
CA HIS A 54 -2.36 2.31 8.69
C HIS A 54 -1.71 2.27 10.07
N LEU A 55 -2.46 2.69 11.08
CA LEU A 55 -2.02 2.66 12.47
C LEU A 55 -2.73 1.51 13.18
N SER A 56 -1.95 0.69 13.89
CA SER A 56 -2.45 -0.37 14.76
C SER A 56 -1.81 -0.29 16.13
N SER A 57 -2.56 -0.61 17.18
CA SER A 57 -2.00 -0.81 18.51
C SER A 57 -1.23 -2.12 18.64
N THR A 58 -1.45 -3.08 17.74
CA THR A 58 -0.88 -4.42 17.81
C THR A 58 -0.20 -4.83 16.50
N ARG A 59 0.91 -5.57 16.64
CA ARG A 59 1.64 -6.20 15.55
C ARG A 59 1.09 -7.61 15.29
N ASN A 60 -0.07 -7.68 14.65
CA ASN A 60 -0.73 -8.96 14.36
C ASN A 60 -0.97 -9.18 12.87
N THR A 61 -1.10 -10.45 12.49
CA THR A 61 -1.40 -10.89 11.12
C THR A 61 -2.69 -10.27 10.58
N SER A 62 -3.68 -10.05 11.45
CA SER A 62 -4.97 -9.45 11.09
C SER A 62 -4.85 -7.97 10.70
N ALA A 63 -4.02 -7.19 11.39
CA ALA A 63 -3.77 -5.78 11.10
C ALA A 63 -2.96 -5.65 9.81
N ALA A 64 -1.92 -6.47 9.64
CA ALA A 64 -1.17 -6.54 8.38
C ALA A 64 -2.10 -6.92 7.20
N GLY A 65 -3.01 -7.88 7.39
CA GLY A 65 -3.99 -8.26 6.36
C GLY A 65 -5.02 -7.17 6.07
N ARG A 66 -5.49 -6.45 7.09
CA ARG A 66 -6.38 -5.28 6.92
C ARG A 66 -5.69 -4.16 6.17
N PHE A 67 -4.43 -3.88 6.51
CA PHE A 67 -3.63 -2.88 5.83
C PHE A 67 -3.41 -3.22 4.36
N LEU A 68 -2.95 -4.43 4.04
CA LEU A 68 -2.75 -4.86 2.65
C LEU A 68 -4.06 -4.81 1.85
N GLY A 69 -5.17 -5.27 2.45
CA GLY A 69 -6.49 -5.19 1.81
C GLY A 69 -6.95 -3.75 1.58
N LYS A 70 -6.68 -2.83 2.51
CA LYS A 70 -7.00 -1.40 2.38
C LYS A 70 -6.15 -0.76 1.27
N ALA A 71 -4.84 -1.01 1.28
CA ALA A 71 -3.91 -0.46 0.30
C ALA A 71 -4.27 -0.90 -1.13
N LEU A 72 -4.62 -2.18 -1.32
CA LEU A 72 -5.06 -2.70 -2.63
C LEU A 72 -6.41 -2.13 -3.08
N LYS A 73 -7.35 -1.87 -2.16
CA LYS A 73 -8.63 -1.22 -2.49
C LYS A 73 -8.48 0.26 -2.79
N SER A 74 -7.47 0.92 -2.23
CA SER A 74 -7.23 2.35 -2.41
C SER A 74 -6.67 2.70 -3.79
N ILE A 75 -6.17 1.72 -4.52
CA ILE A 75 -5.59 1.92 -5.85
C ILE A 75 -6.48 1.30 -6.95
N PRO A 76 -6.44 1.83 -8.18
CA PRO A 76 -7.11 1.19 -9.30
C PRO A 76 -6.58 -0.23 -9.57
N HIS A 77 -7.43 -1.11 -10.09
CA HIS A 77 -7.09 -2.50 -10.38
C HIS A 77 -5.84 -2.67 -11.28
N TYR A 78 -5.63 -1.76 -12.23
CA TYR A 78 -4.48 -1.77 -13.14
C TYR A 78 -3.16 -1.30 -12.49
N CYS A 79 -3.22 -0.77 -11.26
CA CYS A 79 -2.05 -0.36 -10.47
C CYS A 79 -1.68 -1.38 -9.39
N HIS A 80 -2.31 -2.56 -9.37
CA HIS A 80 -2.00 -3.60 -8.39
C HIS A 80 -0.51 -4.00 -8.48
N PRO A 81 0.17 -4.19 -7.33
CA PRO A 81 1.57 -4.58 -7.32
C PRO A 81 1.75 -6.01 -7.86
N LEU A 82 2.76 -6.19 -8.71
CA LEU A 82 3.26 -7.51 -9.11
C LEU A 82 4.16 -8.11 -8.02
N SER A 83 4.87 -7.26 -7.27
CA SER A 83 5.75 -7.66 -6.16
C SER A 83 5.52 -6.79 -4.93
N ILE A 84 5.47 -7.41 -3.76
CA ILE A 84 5.41 -6.72 -2.48
C ILE A 84 6.64 -7.16 -1.69
N ASN A 85 7.52 -6.21 -1.40
CA ASN A 85 8.67 -6.41 -0.54
C ASN A 85 8.29 -5.97 0.87
N THR A 86 8.26 -6.93 1.79
CA THR A 86 8.00 -6.69 3.20
C THR A 86 9.30 -6.83 3.98
N ASP A 87 9.42 -6.13 5.10
CA ASP A 87 10.46 -6.48 6.07
C ASP A 87 10.27 -7.93 6.56
N LYS A 88 11.29 -8.47 7.25
CA LYS A 88 11.30 -9.86 7.73
C LYS A 88 10.25 -10.16 8.83
N ASN A 89 9.20 -9.35 8.99
CA ASN A 89 8.14 -9.62 9.96
C ASN A 89 7.29 -10.85 9.56
N PRO A 90 7.21 -11.89 10.40
CA PRO A 90 6.37 -13.06 10.14
C PRO A 90 4.87 -12.76 10.01
N ALA A 91 4.37 -11.63 10.55
CA ALA A 91 2.96 -11.25 10.43
C ALA A 91 2.52 -11.07 8.97
N TYR A 92 3.42 -10.61 8.08
CA TYR A 92 3.10 -10.46 6.66
C TYR A 92 2.92 -11.80 5.95
N ILE A 93 3.67 -12.83 6.33
CA ILE A 93 3.56 -14.16 5.73
C ILE A 93 2.14 -14.70 5.94
N GLY A 94 1.65 -14.62 7.17
CA GLY A 94 0.27 -15.01 7.49
C GLY A 94 -0.76 -14.14 6.77
N ALA A 95 -0.52 -12.83 6.68
CA ALA A 95 -1.44 -11.88 6.06
C ALA A 95 -1.57 -12.12 4.54
N ILE A 96 -0.46 -12.36 3.85
CA ILE A 96 -0.43 -12.67 2.42
C ILE A 96 -1.13 -13.99 2.15
N LYS A 97 -0.91 -15.02 2.98
CA LYS A 97 -1.61 -16.32 2.85
C LYS A 97 -3.13 -16.14 2.99
N GLN A 98 -3.58 -15.36 3.98
CA GLN A 98 -5.00 -15.03 4.15
C GLN A 98 -5.55 -14.22 2.98
N LEU A 99 -4.80 -13.24 2.48
CA LEU A 99 -5.20 -12.41 1.35
C LEU A 99 -5.36 -13.24 0.07
N LYS A 100 -4.41 -14.13 -0.22
CA LYS A 100 -4.49 -15.07 -1.35
C LYS A 100 -5.72 -15.98 -1.24
N LYS A 101 -5.97 -16.54 -0.05
CA LYS A 101 -7.16 -17.38 0.22
C LYS A 101 -8.47 -16.61 0.01
N LYS A 102 -8.54 -15.34 0.43
CA LYS A 102 -9.70 -14.47 0.22
C LYS A 102 -9.89 -14.13 -1.25
N ALA A 103 -8.82 -13.80 -1.97
CA ALA A 103 -8.87 -13.49 -3.39
C ALA A 103 -9.31 -14.69 -4.24
N SER A 104 -8.84 -15.90 -3.93
CA SER A 104 -9.30 -17.13 -4.58
C SER A 104 -10.75 -17.47 -4.28
N ALA A 105 -11.23 -17.14 -3.08
CA ALA A 105 -12.61 -17.37 -2.68
C ALA A 105 -13.63 -16.40 -3.31
N ILE A 106 -13.18 -15.27 -3.88
CA ILE A 106 -14.04 -14.23 -4.49
C ILE A 106 -14.18 -14.42 -6.02
N ARG A 107 -13.44 -15.37 -6.61
CA ARG A 107 -13.53 -15.68 -8.05
C ARG A 107 -14.70 -16.66 -8.28
N ILE A 108 -15.91 -16.12 -8.42
CA ILE A 108 -17.11 -16.80 -8.92
C ILE A 108 -17.17 -16.67 -10.44
#